data_AF-A0A510JQA1-F1
#
_entry.id   AF-A0A510JQA1-F1
#
_cell.length_a   1.000
_cell.length_b   1.000
_cell.length_c   1.000
_cell.angle_alpha   90.00
_cell.angle_beta   90.00
_cell.angle_gamma   90.00
#
_symmetry.space_group_name_H-M   'P 1'
#
loop_
_entity.id
_entity.type
_entity.pdbx_description
1 polymer ?
#
loop_
_entity_poly.entity_id
_entity_poly.type
_entity_poly.pdbx_seq_one_letter_code
_entity_poly.pdbx_strand_id
1 'polypeptide(L)'
;MKKMLLMAILLIGAISYGAAGLDLKFNTDGKLHEEKLLNRSIVSEDTELEIRKAGNGEYEIVRSPEEPDGEVSVEKAKVKKNSICDETTCIGYDMKLKKAVFIDPEDMRVIYPEW
;
A
#
# COMPACT_ATOMS: atom_id res chain seq x y z
N MET A 1 28.20 21.90 33.00
CA MET A 1 26.94 21.33 33.52
C MET A 1 26.16 20.71 32.36
N LYS A 2 25.74 19.45 32.56
CA LYS A 2 24.77 18.61 31.81
C LYS A 2 24.76 18.62 30.28
N LYS A 3 25.36 17.55 29.72
CA LYS A 3 24.99 16.93 28.45
C LYS A 3 23.51 16.50 28.55
N MET A 4 22.60 17.15 27.81
CA MET A 4 21.23 16.66 27.69
C MET A 4 21.14 15.71 26.50
N LEU A 5 21.28 14.43 26.84
CA LEU A 5 20.88 13.28 26.05
C LEU A 5 19.37 13.40 25.79
N LEU A 6 18.95 13.79 24.58
CA LEU A 6 17.61 13.45 24.11
C LEU A 6 17.74 12.22 23.22
N MET A 7 17.72 11.06 23.88
CA MET A 7 17.18 9.84 23.30
C MET A 7 15.73 10.15 22.92
N ALA A 8 15.51 10.55 21.67
CA ALA A 8 14.18 10.54 21.07
C ALA A 8 13.77 9.07 20.94
N ILE A 9 13.06 8.62 21.96
CA ILE A 9 12.43 7.31 22.06
C ILE A 9 11.71 7.06 20.74
N LEU A 10 12.13 6.00 20.04
CA LEU A 10 11.37 5.34 18.98
C LEU A 10 10.01 4.93 19.57
N LEU A 11 9.05 5.84 19.54
CA LEU A 11 7.64 5.50 19.54
C LEU A 11 7.28 5.12 18.10
N ILE A 12 7.82 3.99 17.64
CA ILE A 12 7.11 3.21 16.61
C ILE A 12 5.91 2.65 17.38
N GLY A 13 4.86 3.45 17.47
CA GLY A 13 3.61 3.04 18.06
C GLY A 13 3.17 1.77 17.35
N ALA A 14 2.93 0.72 18.13
CA ALA A 14 2.17 -0.42 17.66
C ALA A 14 0.79 0.12 17.27
N ILE A 15 0.61 0.41 15.98
CA ILE A 15 -0.69 0.80 15.46
C ILE A 15 -1.47 -0.50 15.38
N SER A 16 -2.32 -0.74 16.38
CA SER A 16 -3.28 -1.83 16.33
C SER A 16 -4.30 -1.48 15.25
N TYR A 17 -4.28 -2.21 14.13
CA TYR A 17 -5.23 -2.05 13.04
C TYR A 17 -6.58 -2.60 13.52
N GLY A 18 -7.58 -1.73 13.65
CA GLY A 18 -8.97 -2.18 13.84
C GLY A 18 -9.52 -2.78 12.56
N ALA A 19 -10.73 -3.35 12.59
CA ALA A 19 -11.37 -3.94 11.42
C ALA A 19 -11.57 -2.98 10.21
N ALA A 20 -11.46 -1.66 10.42
CA ALA A 20 -11.51 -0.64 9.38
C ALA A 20 -10.12 -0.16 8.90
N GLY A 21 -9.05 -0.79 9.36
CA GLY A 21 -7.68 -0.33 9.11
C GLY A 21 -7.32 0.97 9.85
N LEU A 22 -6.38 1.72 9.29
CA LEU A 22 -5.87 2.99 9.79
C LEU A 22 -6.85 4.15 9.60
N ASP A 23 -7.77 4.03 8.65
CA ASP A 23 -8.74 5.06 8.28
C ASP A 23 -8.05 6.43 8.03
N LEU A 24 -6.90 6.44 7.35
CA LEU A 24 -6.15 7.68 7.11
C LEU A 24 -6.47 8.26 5.73
N LYS A 25 -6.42 9.59 5.62
CA LYS A 25 -6.47 10.24 4.31
C LYS A 25 -5.21 9.87 3.52
N PHE A 26 -5.38 9.36 2.30
CA PHE A 26 -4.26 9.11 1.37
C PHE A 26 -3.50 10.42 1.07
N ASN A 27 -2.21 10.44 1.41
CA ASN A 27 -1.34 11.60 1.23
C ASN A 27 -0.55 11.47 -0.08
N THR A 28 -1.01 12.15 -1.12
CA THR A 28 -0.38 12.14 -2.46
C THR A 28 0.10 13.55 -2.82
N ASP A 29 1.19 13.64 -3.58
CA ASP A 29 1.71 14.88 -4.18
C ASP A 29 1.09 15.17 -5.57
N GLY A 30 0.11 14.37 -6.00
CA GLY A 30 -0.49 14.45 -7.33
C GLY A 30 0.10 13.48 -8.35
N LYS A 31 1.12 12.69 -7.99
CA LYS A 31 1.78 11.72 -8.88
C LYS A 31 1.49 10.28 -8.44
N LEU A 32 1.54 9.38 -9.42
CA LEU A 32 1.30 7.94 -9.21
C LEU A 32 2.47 7.22 -8.53
N HIS A 33 3.70 7.71 -8.73
CA HIS A 33 4.92 7.05 -8.25
C HIS A 33 5.05 5.59 -8.69
N GLU A 34 4.84 5.32 -9.99
CA GLU A 34 4.96 3.98 -10.58
C GLU A 34 6.29 3.29 -10.20
N GLU A 35 7.38 4.06 -10.13
CA GLU A 35 8.72 3.57 -9.77
C GLU A 35 8.80 3.00 -8.34
N LYS A 36 7.83 3.33 -7.49
CA LYS A 36 7.72 2.82 -6.11
C LYS A 36 6.81 1.60 -6.00
N LEU A 37 5.99 1.34 -7.01
CA LEU A 37 4.89 0.37 -6.93
C LEU A 37 5.07 -0.84 -7.86
N LEU A 38 5.72 -0.66 -9.02
CA LEU A 38 5.73 -1.68 -10.07
C LEU A 38 6.83 -2.74 -9.88
N ASN A 39 6.52 -3.96 -10.32
CA ASN A 39 7.45 -5.10 -10.44
C ASN A 39 8.24 -5.40 -9.16
N ARG A 40 7.58 -5.25 -8.01
CA ARG A 40 8.10 -5.62 -6.70
C ARG A 40 6.98 -6.18 -5.83
N SER A 41 7.35 -6.98 -4.84
CA SER A 41 6.43 -7.44 -3.82
C SER A 41 6.04 -6.28 -2.88
N ILE A 42 4.74 -6.15 -2.65
CA ILE A 42 4.10 -5.24 -1.69
C ILE A 42 3.33 -6.12 -0.73
N VAL A 43 3.78 -6.13 0.54
CA VAL A 43 3.33 -7.06 1.56
C VAL A 43 2.63 -6.32 2.68
N SER A 44 1.55 -6.91 3.16
CA SER A 44 0.85 -6.55 4.39
C SER A 44 0.65 -7.82 5.24
N GLU A 45 -0.05 -7.70 6.37
CA GLU A 45 -0.30 -8.83 7.27
C GLU A 45 -0.97 -10.00 6.55
N ASP A 46 -1.98 -9.70 5.74
CA ASP A 46 -2.87 -10.69 5.12
C ASP A 46 -2.80 -10.69 3.59
N THR A 47 -1.88 -9.93 2.99
CA THR A 47 -1.83 -9.82 1.52
C THR A 47 -0.42 -9.55 1.03
N GLU A 48 0.05 -10.39 0.11
CA GLU A 48 1.19 -10.13 -0.75
C GLU A 48 0.71 -9.97 -2.19
N LEU A 49 1.16 -8.90 -2.85
CA LEU A 49 0.87 -8.66 -4.25
C LEU A 49 2.03 -8.03 -5.01
N GLU A 50 1.97 -8.13 -6.33
CA GLU A 50 2.83 -7.43 -7.27
C GLU A 50 1.96 -6.64 -8.25
N ILE A 51 2.41 -5.45 -8.64
CA ILE A 51 1.75 -4.66 -9.69
C ILE A 51 2.59 -4.67 -10.96
N ARG A 52 1.96 -5.05 -12.08
CA ARG A 52 2.60 -5.12 -13.40
C ARG A 52 1.93 -4.16 -14.37
N LYS A 53 2.66 -3.76 -15.42
CA LYS A 53 2.09 -3.05 -16.57
C LYS A 53 1.57 -4.06 -17.59
N ALA A 54 0.29 -3.96 -17.95
CA ALA A 54 -0.35 -4.80 -18.96
C ALA A 54 -0.24 -4.21 -20.39
N GLY A 55 0.31 -3.00 -20.53
CA GLY A 55 0.35 -2.25 -21.78
C GLY A 55 -0.81 -1.26 -21.91
N ASN A 56 -0.73 -0.32 -22.86
CA ASN A 56 -1.77 0.71 -23.11
C ASN A 56 -2.18 1.57 -21.89
N GLY A 57 -1.33 1.66 -20.86
CA GLY A 57 -1.65 2.37 -19.62
C GLY A 57 -2.52 1.59 -18.64
N GLU A 58 -2.74 0.30 -18.88
CA GLU A 58 -3.41 -0.63 -17.95
C GLU A 58 -2.40 -1.35 -17.05
N TYR A 59 -2.87 -1.79 -15.89
CA TYR A 59 -2.08 -2.50 -14.89
C TYR A 59 -2.74 -3.84 -14.55
N GLU A 60 -1.95 -4.73 -13.98
CA GLU A 60 -2.41 -5.97 -13.37
C GLU A 60 -1.94 -6.01 -11.92
N ILE A 61 -2.83 -6.43 -11.02
CA ILE A 61 -2.49 -6.77 -9.63
C ILE A 61 -2.47 -8.28 -9.53
N VAL A 62 -1.30 -8.83 -9.22
CA VAL A 62 -1.07 -10.26 -9.05
C VAL A 62 -0.98 -10.55 -7.56
N ARG A 63 -1.93 -11.29 -6.98
CA ARG A 63 -1.87 -11.65 -5.55
C ARG A 63 -1.33 -13.06 -5.38
N SER A 64 -0.38 -13.18 -4.47
CA SER A 64 0.14 -14.48 -4.05
C SER A 64 -0.88 -15.17 -3.15
N PRO A 65 -1.08 -16.49 -3.29
CA PRO A 65 -1.90 -17.24 -2.36
C PRO A 65 -1.23 -17.31 -0.98
N GLU A 66 -2.04 -17.31 0.09
CA GLU A 66 -1.55 -17.54 1.45
C GLU A 66 -1.09 -18.99 1.67
N GLU A 67 -1.81 -19.94 1.07
CA GLU A 67 -1.54 -21.37 1.14
C GLU A 67 -0.66 -21.84 -0.03
N PRO A 68 0.24 -22.80 0.17
CA PRO A 68 1.21 -23.25 -0.85
C PRO A 68 0.57 -23.91 -2.07
N ASP A 69 -0.67 -24.39 -1.97
CA ASP A 69 -1.47 -24.97 -3.05
C ASP A 69 -2.55 -24.01 -3.59
N GLY A 70 -2.60 -22.77 -3.08
CA GLY A 70 -3.53 -21.77 -3.57
C GLY A 70 -3.21 -21.28 -4.98
N GLU A 71 -4.21 -20.72 -5.66
CA GLU A 71 -4.06 -20.17 -7.00
C GLU A 71 -3.65 -18.70 -6.96
N VAL A 72 -2.71 -18.33 -7.83
CA VAL A 72 -2.37 -16.93 -8.07
C VAL A 72 -3.56 -16.24 -8.74
N SER A 73 -4.03 -15.15 -8.15
CA SER A 73 -5.05 -14.30 -8.78
C SER A 73 -4.41 -13.16 -9.54
N VAL A 74 -4.96 -12.83 -10.70
CA VAL A 74 -4.50 -11.73 -11.57
C VAL A 74 -5.70 -10.87 -11.93
N GLU A 75 -5.75 -9.67 -11.39
CA GLU A 75 -6.85 -8.73 -11.58
C GLU A 75 -6.43 -7.53 -12.42
N LYS A 76 -7.31 -7.10 -13.33
CA LYS A 76 -7.07 -5.88 -14.11
C LYS A 76 -7.24 -4.67 -13.22
N ALA A 77 -6.31 -3.73 -13.32
CA ALA A 77 -6.30 -2.52 -12.51
C ALA A 77 -6.12 -1.26 -13.35
N LYS A 78 -6.66 -0.15 -12.83
CA LYS A 78 -6.65 1.18 -13.47
C LYS A 78 -6.21 2.25 -12.49
N VAL A 79 -5.72 3.37 -13.02
CA VAL A 79 -5.38 4.53 -12.20
C VAL A 79 -6.64 5.23 -11.72
N LYS A 80 -6.74 5.48 -10.41
CA LYS A 80 -7.76 6.30 -9.77
C LYS A 80 -7.11 7.18 -8.70
N LYS A 81 -7.27 8.51 -8.76
CA LYS A 81 -6.72 9.46 -7.78
C LYS A 81 -5.27 9.18 -7.34
N ASN A 82 -4.38 8.86 -8.29
CA ASN A 82 -2.95 8.60 -8.06
C ASN A 82 -2.63 7.26 -7.35
N SER A 83 -3.55 6.32 -7.38
CA SER A 83 -3.33 4.92 -7.00
C SER A 83 -3.73 3.99 -8.15
N ILE A 84 -3.27 2.74 -8.11
CA ILE A 84 -3.62 1.67 -9.04
C ILE A 84 -4.65 0.77 -8.35
N CYS A 85 -5.83 0.62 -8.96
CA CYS A 85 -6.98 -0.01 -8.31
C CYS A 85 -7.59 -1.10 -9.17
N ASP A 86 -7.90 -2.24 -8.55
CA ASP A 86 -8.92 -3.17 -9.03
C ASP A 86 -10.25 -2.92 -8.31
N GLU A 87 -11.19 -3.87 -8.37
CA GLU A 87 -12.51 -3.75 -7.75
C GLU A 87 -12.46 -3.83 -6.22
N THR A 88 -11.42 -4.43 -5.65
CA THR A 88 -11.33 -4.77 -4.22
C THR A 88 -10.35 -3.88 -3.46
N THR A 89 -9.33 -3.35 -4.11
CA THR A 89 -8.25 -2.60 -3.45
C THR A 89 -7.57 -1.64 -4.40
N CYS A 90 -7.15 -0.50 -3.84
CA CYS A 90 -6.25 0.46 -4.46
C CYS A 90 -4.87 0.40 -3.79
N ILE A 91 -3.80 0.55 -4.57
CA ILE A 91 -2.42 0.65 -4.08
C ILE A 91 -1.83 1.99 -4.50
N GLY A 92 -1.36 2.77 -3.54
CA GLY A 92 -0.74 4.08 -3.77
C GLY A 92 0.56 4.25 -3.00
N TYR A 93 1.36 5.26 -3.35
CA TYR A 93 2.53 5.64 -2.57
C TYR A 93 2.20 6.84 -1.67
N ASP A 94 2.18 6.62 -0.35
CA ASP A 94 1.82 7.67 0.61
C ASP A 94 3.05 8.53 0.96
N MET A 95 2.94 9.83 0.71
CA MET A 95 4.04 10.78 0.87
C MET A 95 4.35 11.13 2.32
N LYS A 96 3.44 10.85 3.25
CA LYS A 96 3.68 11.03 4.70
C LYS A 96 4.31 9.78 5.31
N LEU A 97 3.83 8.60 4.92
CA LEU A 97 4.35 7.31 5.40
C LEU A 97 5.61 6.86 4.65
N LYS A 98 5.88 7.42 3.47
CA LYS A 98 6.99 7.07 2.57
C LYS A 98 7.01 5.60 2.16
N LYS A 99 5.81 5.01 2.04
CA LYS A 99 5.56 3.59 1.80
C LYS A 99 4.44 3.40 0.80
N ALA A 100 4.41 2.25 0.13
CA ALA A 100 3.19 1.78 -0.52
C ALA A 100 2.09 1.57 0.54
N VAL A 101 0.85 1.83 0.18
CA VAL A 101 -0.32 1.71 1.06
C VAL A 101 -1.47 1.04 0.33
N PHE A 102 -2.21 0.22 1.07
CA PHE A 102 -3.48 -0.36 0.67
C PHE A 102 -4.59 0.63 1.02
N ILE A 103 -5.45 0.89 0.06
CA ILE A 103 -6.46 1.95 0.08
C ILE A 103 -7.80 1.32 -0.29
N ASP A 104 -8.85 1.68 0.45
CA ASP A 104 -10.22 1.29 0.15
C ASP A 104 -10.67 1.96 -1.17
N PRO A 105 -11.14 1.20 -2.16
CA PRO A 105 -11.55 1.77 -3.45
C PRO A 105 -12.81 2.63 -3.35
N GLU A 106 -13.66 2.47 -2.33
CA GLU A 106 -14.91 3.23 -2.17
C GLU A 106 -14.63 4.67 -1.72
N ASP A 107 -13.94 4.83 -0.60
CA ASP A 107 -13.74 6.13 0.05
C ASP A 107 -12.33 6.72 -0.13
N MET A 108 -11.41 5.93 -0.68
CA MET A 108 -10.01 6.28 -0.95
C MET A 108 -9.22 6.59 0.33
N ARG A 109 -9.54 5.93 1.44
CA ARG A 109 -8.80 5.99 2.70
C ARG A 109 -7.82 4.83 2.82
N VAL A 110 -6.68 5.12 3.42
CA VAL A 110 -5.62 4.15 3.68
C VAL A 110 -6.10 3.19 4.75
N ILE A 111 -6.09 1.90 4.42
CA ILE A 111 -6.41 0.79 5.32
C ILE A 111 -5.14 0.38 6.07
N TYR A 112 -4.03 0.13 5.37
CA TYR A 112 -2.73 -0.17 6.01
C TYR A 112 -1.54 0.09 5.07
N PRO A 113 -0.33 0.35 5.60
CA PRO A 113 0.89 0.47 4.83
C PRO A 113 1.50 -0.89 4.52
N GLU A 114 2.38 -0.94 3.51
CA GLU A 114 3.28 -2.07 3.31
C GLU A 114 4.17 -2.28 4.55
N TRP A 115 4.53 -3.54 4.81
CA TRP A 115 5.36 -3.93 5.96
C TRP A 115 6.84 -3.63 5.70
#